data_AF-A0A7C9LQX9-F1
#
_entry.id   AF-A0A7C9LQX9-F1
#
_cell.length_a   1.000
_cell.length_b   1.000
_cell.length_c   1.000
_cell.angle_alpha   90.00
_cell.angle_beta   90.00
_cell.angle_gamma   90.00
#
_symmetry.space_group_name_H-M   'P 1'
#
loop_
_entity.id
_entity.type
_entity.pdbx_description
1 polymer ?
#
loop_
_entity_poly.entity_id
_entity_poly.type
_entity_poly.pdbx_seq_one_letter_code
_entity_poly.pdbx_strand_id
1 'polypeptide(L)' 'MNDEIRAKVDARLREKGLSRADLARATGKTPQAITRALNTGKDGGGQVPGIWAAILEALDLRLTVEAE' A
#
# COMPACT_ATOMS: atom_id res chain seq x y z
N MET A 1 9.82 -2.08 -1.97
CA MET A 1 8.65 -2.90 -1.60
C MET A 1 8.33 -3.82 -2.78
N ASN A 2 8.21 -5.12 -2.54
CA ASN A 2 8.09 -6.17 -3.56
C ASN A 2 6.75 -6.07 -4.34
N ASP A 3 6.74 -6.45 -5.62
CA ASP A 3 5.55 -6.44 -6.48
C ASP A 3 4.44 -7.37 -5.96
N GLU A 4 4.81 -8.43 -5.24
CA GLU A 4 3.84 -9.32 -4.58
C GLU A 4 3.01 -8.59 -3.51
N ILE A 5 3.64 -7.73 -2.71
CA ILE A 5 2.94 -6.93 -1.68
C ILE A 5 1.96 -5.96 -2.34
N ARG A 6 2.34 -5.36 -3.48
CA ARG A 6 1.43 -4.51 -4.26
C ARG A 6 0.22 -5.29 -4.74
N ALA A 7 0.44 -6.48 -5.30
CA ALA A 7 -0.64 -7.32 -5.79
C ALA A 7 -1.64 -7.68 -4.67
N LYS A 8 -1.14 -8.02 -3.47
CA LYS A 8 -2.01 -8.29 -2.31
C LYS A 8 -2.78 -7.05 -1.85
N VAL A 9 -2.16 -5.87 -1.86
CA VAL A 9 -2.84 -4.60 -1.55
C VAL A 9 -3.93 -4.26 -2.58
N ASP A 10 -3.64 -4.37 -3.88
CA ASP A 10 -4.60 -4.12 -4.95
C ASP A 10 -5.76 -5.14 -4.93
N ALA A 11 -5.48 -6.41 -4.61
CA ALA A 11 -6.52 -7.42 -4.41
C ALA A 11 -7.44 -7.04 -3.24
N ARG A 12 -6.86 -6.64 -2.10
CA ARG A 12 -7.63 -6.24 -0.91
C ARG A 12 -8.48 -4.99 -1.15
N LEU A 13 -7.98 -4.03 -1.93
CA LEU A 13 -8.76 -2.86 -2.34
C LEU A 13 -9.98 -3.27 -3.16
N ARG A 14 -9.81 -4.19 -4.12
CA ARG A 14 -10.91 -4.72 -4.94
C ARG A 14 -11.93 -5.48 -4.09
N GLU A 15 -11.49 -6.32 -3.16
CA GLU A 15 -12.39 -7.06 -2.25
C GLU A 15 -13.24 -6.14 -1.38
N LYS A 16 -12.65 -5.05 -0.87
CA LYS A 16 -13.37 -4.07 -0.05
C LYS A 16 -14.17 -3.06 -0.88
N GLY A 17 -14.10 -3.12 -2.22
CA GLY A 17 -14.71 -2.12 -3.10
C GLY A 17 -14.13 -0.71 -2.92
N LEU A 18 -12.90 -0.60 -2.40
CA LEU A 18 -12.26 0.68 -2.09
C LEU A 18 -11.43 1.16 -3.27
N SER A 19 -11.55 2.43 -3.61
CA SER A 19 -10.68 3.08 -4.58
C SER A 19 -9.39 3.58 -3.91
N ARG A 20 -8.37 3.89 -4.72
CA ARG A 20 -7.15 4.56 -4.25
C ARG A 20 -7.44 5.92 -3.60
N ALA A 21 -8.52 6.59 -3.99
CA ALA A 21 -8.95 7.84 -3.36
C ALA A 21 -9.54 7.60 -1.96
N ASP A 22 -10.23 6.48 -1.76
CA ASP A 22 -10.72 6.09 -0.43
C ASP A 22 -9.56 5.69 0.48
N LEU A 23 -8.56 4.99 -0.07
CA LEU A 23 -7.32 4.67 0.66
C LEU A 23 -6.56 5.93 1.06
N ALA A 24 -6.49 6.94 0.19
CA ALA A 24 -5.89 8.23 0.51
C ALA A 24 -6.62 8.92 1.67
N ARG A 25 -7.96 8.90 1.67
CA ARG A 25 -8.79 9.41 2.78
C ARG A 25 -8.55 8.64 4.07
N ALA A 26 -8.55 7.30 4.02
CA ALA A 26 -8.37 6.44 5.18
C ALA A 26 -6.97 6.58 5.82
N THR A 27 -5.95 6.87 5.01
CA THR A 27 -4.56 7.03 5.47
C THR A 27 -4.19 8.47 5.82
N GLY A 28 -5.09 9.43 5.61
CA GLY A 28 -4.80 10.86 5.76
C GLY A 28 -3.70 11.36 4.81
N LYS A 29 -3.54 10.71 3.65
CA LYS A 29 -2.53 11.05 2.62
C LYS A 29 -3.19 11.58 1.37
N THR A 30 -2.38 12.17 0.48
CA THR A 30 -2.88 12.61 -0.82
C THR A 30 -2.98 11.42 -1.79
N PRO A 31 -3.95 11.45 -2.74
CA PRO A 31 -4.05 10.41 -3.77
C PRO A 31 -2.78 10.26 -4.61
N GLN A 32 -2.04 11.36 -4.83
CA GLN A 32 -0.75 11.33 -5.52
C GLN A 32 0.31 10.57 -4.72
N ALA A 33 0.37 10.76 -3.40
CA ALA A 33 1.30 10.03 -2.54
C ALA A 33 1.03 8.52 -2.57
N ILE A 34 -0.25 8.12 -2.51
CA ILE A 34 -0.67 6.71 -2.63
C ILE A 34 -0.29 6.15 -4.01
N THR A 35 -0.61 6.88 -5.07
CA THR A 35 -0.28 6.46 -6.45
C THR A 35 1.22 6.30 -6.65
N ARG A 36 2.01 7.23 -6.10
CA ARG A 36 3.48 7.17 -6.15
C ARG A 36 4.03 5.99 -5.35
N ALA A 37 3.47 5.69 -4.18
CA ALA A 37 3.87 4.54 -3.38
C ALA A 37 3.58 3.21 -4.08
N LEU A 38 2.41 3.10 -4.72
CA LEU A 38 2.00 1.90 -5.45
C LEU A 38 2.76 1.73 -6.78
N ASN A 39 3.11 2.82 -7.48
CA ASN A 39 3.75 2.74 -8.81
C ASN A 39 5.29 2.86 -8.80
N THR A 40 5.91 3.61 -7.88
CA THR A 40 7.36 3.92 -7.91
C THR A 40 8.20 2.85 -7.20
N GLY A 41 7.98 1.60 -7.56
CA GLY A 41 8.61 0.46 -6.92
C GLY A 41 10.06 0.15 -7.30
N LYS A 42 10.52 0.71 -8.42
CA LYS A 42 11.70 0.20 -9.12
C LYS A 42 12.95 1.09 -8.98
N ASP A 43 12.79 2.42 -8.89
CA ASP A 43 13.93 3.35 -8.97
C ASP A 43 13.95 4.47 -7.90
N GLY A 44 13.02 4.47 -6.95
CA GLY A 44 12.87 5.51 -5.92
C GLY A 44 13.24 5.06 -4.52
N GLY A 45 14.22 4.16 -4.41
CA GLY A 45 14.67 3.57 -3.16
C GLY A 45 15.07 4.63 -2.13
N GLY A 46 14.48 4.55 -0.94
CA GLY A 46 14.95 5.32 0.19
C GLY A 46 13.96 5.36 1.35
N GLN A 47 12.76 5.89 1.14
CA GLN A 47 11.99 6.29 2.32
C GLN A 47 10.50 6.49 2.03
N VAL A 48 9.73 5.40 1.94
CA VAL A 48 8.33 5.50 2.36
C VAL A 48 7.83 4.35 3.26
N PRO A 49 8.58 3.90 4.30
CA PRO A 49 8.03 2.98 5.30
C PRO A 49 6.69 3.45 5.88
N GLY A 50 6.55 4.75 6.13
CA GLY A 50 5.35 5.31 6.78
C GLY A 50 4.08 5.25 5.93
N ILE A 51 4.17 5.38 4.60
CA ILE A 51 2.97 5.28 3.76
C ILE A 51 2.52 3.84 3.63
N TRP A 52 3.46 2.90 3.54
CA TRP A 52 3.16 1.49 3.45
C TRP A 52 2.56 0.97 4.76
N ALA A 53 3.12 1.36 5.91
CA ALA A 53 2.52 1.07 7.20
C ALA A 53 1.07 1.58 7.28
N ALA A 54 0.83 2.84 6.90
CA ALA A 54 -0.52 3.42 6.90
C ALA A 54 -1.47 2.69 5.93
N ILE A 55 -1.02 2.32 4.74
CA ILE A 55 -1.81 1.55 3.77
C ILE A 55 -2.20 0.19 4.34
N LEU A 56 -1.23 -0.52 4.92
CA LEU A 56 -1.46 -1.84 5.50
C LEU A 56 -2.42 -1.75 6.69
N GLU A 57 -2.23 -0.78 7.57
CA GLU A 57 -3.10 -0.51 8.71
C GLU A 57 -4.54 -0.17 8.25
N ALA A 58 -4.71 0.73 7.28
CA ALA A 58 -6.01 1.10 6.73
C ALA A 58 -6.73 -0.09 6.06
N LEU A 59 -5.96 -1.04 5.51
CA LEU A 59 -6.49 -2.24 4.89
C LEU A 59 -6.63 -3.43 5.84
N ASP A 60 -6.23 -3.27 7.11
CA ASP A 60 -6.12 -4.35 8.10
C ASP A 60 -5.28 -5.53 7.58
N LEU A 61 -4.14 -5.20 6.97
CA LEU A 61 -3.15 -6.13 6.47
C LEU A 61 -1.94 -6.14 7.40
N ARG A 62 -1.37 -7.32 7.63
CA ARG A 62 -0.15 -7.49 8.41
C ARG A 62 0.92 -8.13 7.55
N LEU A 63 2.14 -7.60 7.63
CA LEU A 63 3.31 -8.26 7.06
C LEU A 63 3.79 -9.31 8.05
N THR A 64 3.73 -10.58 7.64
CA THR A 64 4.26 -11.72 8.39
C THR A 64 5.50 -12.25 7.69
N VAL A 65 6.47 -12.72 8.46
CA VAL A 65 7.61 -13.47 7.95
C VAL A 65 7.27 -14.95 8.11
N GLU A 66 7.22 -15.68 7.00
CA GLU A 66 7.10 -17.14 7.01
C GLU A 66 8.50 -17.71 6.77
N ALA A 67 8.95 -18.57 7.68
CA ALA A 67 10.14 -19.38 7.48
C ALA A 67 9.68 -20.74 6.95
N GLU A 68 10.14 -21.13 5.77
CA GLU A 68 10.05 -22.53 5.30
C GLU A 68 10.94 -23.46 6.15
#